data_AF-A0A6B8KI51-F1
#
_entry.id   AF-A0A6B8KI51-F1
#
_cell.length_a   1.000
_cell.length_b   1.000
_cell.length_c   1.000
_cell.angle_alpha   90.00
_cell.angle_beta   90.00
_cell.angle_gamma   90.00
#
_symmetry.space_group_name_H-M   'P 1'
#
loop_
_entity.id
_entity.type
_entity.pdbx_description
1 polymer ?
#
loop_
_entity_poly.entity_id
_entity_poly.type
_entity_poly.pdbx_seq_one_letter_code
_entity_poly.pdbx_strand_id
1 'polypeptide(L)'
;MASLLLALPLAACNSSAPPPVAAVAAAPEPPAPGVVGGGVGRELDEKDKAVAIAAQQEAVSSGSVKSWKGGHGAYGFITPGPETAGAGCRDYTHKIFINGRPQEGKGQACKSGDGWRVTS
;
A
#
# COMPACT_ATOMS: atom_id res chain seq x y z
N MET A 1 -55.24 38.04 -35.33
CA MET A 1 -54.39 37.12 -36.12
C MET A 1 -53.33 36.59 -35.16
N ALA A 2 -53.61 35.54 -34.37
CA ALA A 2 -53.52 34.12 -34.73
C ALA A 2 -52.09 33.68 -35.10
N SER A 3 -51.38 33.03 -34.17
CA SER A 3 -50.22 32.12 -34.31
C SER A 3 -49.73 31.81 -32.88
N LEU A 4 -50.12 30.73 -32.18
CA LEU A 4 -49.91 29.28 -32.35
C LEU A 4 -48.44 28.81 -32.20
N LEU A 5 -48.24 27.88 -31.23
CA LEU A 5 -47.19 26.83 -31.11
C LEU A 5 -45.77 27.32 -30.68
N LEU A 6 -44.95 26.65 -29.86
CA LEU A 6 -44.77 25.24 -29.49
C LEU A 6 -44.24 25.10 -28.04
N ALA A 7 -44.53 23.96 -27.41
CA ALA A 7 -43.77 23.41 -26.28
C ALA A 7 -42.42 22.85 -26.74
N LEU A 8 -41.39 22.83 -25.89
CA LEU A 8 -40.45 21.70 -25.72
C LEU A 8 -39.58 21.92 -24.45
N PRO A 9 -39.44 20.91 -23.57
CA PRO A 9 -38.61 20.99 -22.37
C PRO A 9 -37.17 20.62 -22.72
N LEU A 10 -36.21 21.47 -22.37
CA LEU A 10 -34.80 21.10 -22.37
C LEU A 10 -34.38 20.79 -20.93
N ALA A 11 -34.52 19.52 -20.58
CA ALA A 11 -33.68 18.90 -19.57
C ALA A 11 -32.24 18.95 -20.09
N ALA A 12 -31.40 19.78 -19.47
CA ALA A 12 -29.96 19.81 -19.72
C ALA A 12 -29.21 19.41 -18.45
N CYS A 13 -28.74 18.17 -18.49
CA CYS A 13 -27.66 17.53 -17.76
C CYS A 13 -27.05 18.28 -16.57
N ASN A 14 -27.40 17.84 -15.36
CA ASN A 14 -26.70 18.18 -14.13
C ASN A 14 -25.41 17.35 -14.03
N SER A 15 -24.42 17.64 -14.88
CA SER A 15 -23.07 17.08 -14.78
C SER A 15 -22.28 17.89 -13.76
N SER A 16 -22.56 17.69 -12.47
CA SER A 16 -21.65 18.12 -11.41
C SER A 16 -20.46 17.18 -11.38
N ALA A 17 -19.49 17.40 -12.28
CA ALA A 17 -18.16 16.86 -12.13
C ALA A 17 -17.58 17.40 -10.81
N PRO A 18 -17.11 16.54 -9.87
CA PRO A 18 -16.41 17.05 -8.70
C PRO A 18 -15.16 17.82 -9.17
N PRO A 19 -14.82 18.96 -8.54
CA PRO A 19 -13.61 19.69 -8.89
C PRO A 19 -12.38 18.77 -8.70
N PRO A 20 -11.34 18.91 -9.54
CA PRO A 20 -10.08 18.24 -9.29
C PRO A 20 -9.59 18.73 -7.93
N VAL A 21 -9.58 17.84 -6.94
CA VAL A 21 -8.94 18.13 -5.66
C VAL A 21 -7.47 18.39 -5.96
N ALA A 22 -7.12 19.68 -5.99
CA ALA A 22 -5.76 20.13 -5.96
C ALA A 22 -5.06 19.39 -4.82
N ALA A 23 -3.96 18.71 -5.16
CA ALA A 23 -3.18 17.91 -4.23
C ALA A 23 -2.86 18.73 -2.98
N VAL A 24 -3.61 18.46 -1.91
CA VAL A 24 -3.10 18.69 -0.57
C VAL A 24 -1.83 17.88 -0.52
N ALA A 25 -0.69 18.55 -0.33
CA ALA A 25 0.57 17.87 -0.08
C ALA A 25 0.33 16.98 1.14
N ALA A 26 0.11 15.69 0.86
CA ALA A 26 -0.10 14.71 1.89
C ALA A 26 1.11 14.80 2.80
N ALA A 27 0.88 15.05 4.09
CA ALA A 27 1.86 14.69 5.09
C ALA A 27 2.38 13.28 4.74
N PRO A 28 3.67 12.99 4.92
CA PRO A 28 4.21 11.69 4.56
C PRO A 28 3.31 10.62 5.17
N GLU A 29 2.56 9.91 4.32
CA GLU A 29 1.66 8.87 4.79
C GLU A 29 2.49 7.89 5.62
N PRO A 30 2.00 7.48 6.81
CA PRO A 30 2.67 6.45 7.58
C PRO A 30 2.91 5.26 6.66
N PRO A 31 4.08 4.59 6.75
CA PRO A 31 4.40 3.48 5.87
C PRO A 31 3.23 2.51 5.87
N ALA A 32 2.75 2.16 4.68
CA ALA A 32 1.64 1.24 4.57
C ALA A 32 2.06 -0.05 5.31
N PRO A 33 1.13 -0.69 6.05
CA PRO A 33 1.43 -1.95 6.71
C PRO A 33 1.81 -3.06 5.71
N GLY A 34 1.61 -2.81 4.41
CA GLY A 34 2.02 -3.65 3.31
C GLY A 34 1.40 -5.04 3.40
N VAL A 35 2.20 -6.06 3.13
CA VAL A 35 1.82 -7.47 3.30
C VAL A 35 1.25 -7.78 4.70
N VAL A 36 1.80 -7.18 5.75
CA VAL A 36 1.38 -7.40 7.15
C VAL A 36 0.05 -6.73 7.46
N GLY A 37 -0.34 -5.70 6.73
CA GLY A 37 -1.66 -5.07 6.88
C GLY A 37 -2.81 -5.85 6.25
N GLY A 38 -2.48 -6.78 5.35
CA GLY A 38 -3.44 -7.61 4.64
C GLY A 38 -3.77 -8.91 5.37
N GLY A 39 -4.24 -9.90 4.59
CA GLY A 39 -4.64 -11.21 5.12
C GLY A 39 -3.53 -11.94 5.89
N VAL A 40 -2.27 -11.76 5.48
CA VAL A 40 -1.10 -12.43 6.04
C VAL A 40 -0.82 -12.02 7.49
N GLY A 41 -1.13 -10.77 7.87
CA GLY A 41 -0.93 -10.31 9.26
C GLY A 41 -2.17 -10.41 10.15
N ARG A 42 -3.32 -10.89 9.66
CA ARG A 42 -4.54 -10.99 10.49
C ARG A 42 -4.38 -11.89 11.71
N GLU A 43 -3.54 -12.91 11.59
CA GLU A 43 -3.26 -13.89 12.65
C GLU A 43 -2.09 -13.47 13.57
N LEU A 44 -1.45 -12.33 13.31
CA LEU A 44 -0.39 -11.77 14.15
C LEU A 44 -0.97 -10.86 15.23
N ASP A 45 -0.39 -10.92 16.43
CA ASP A 45 -0.62 -9.90 17.45
C ASP A 45 0.05 -8.57 17.08
N GLU A 46 -0.32 -7.49 17.79
CA GLU A 46 0.15 -6.14 17.51
C GLU A 46 1.67 -5.97 17.66
N LYS A 47 2.33 -6.71 18.59
CA LYS A 47 3.78 -6.61 18.79
C LYS A 47 4.51 -7.31 17.66
N ASP A 48 4.08 -8.50 17.28
CA ASP A 48 4.65 -9.25 16.19
C ASP A 48 4.45 -8.52 14.85
N LYS A 49 3.30 -7.85 14.66
CA LYS A 49 3.06 -6.92 13.53
C LYS A 49 4.08 -5.79 13.50
N ALA A 50 4.31 -5.10 14.62
CA ALA A 50 5.23 -3.98 14.68
C ALA A 50 6.66 -4.39 14.30
N VAL A 51 7.12 -5.54 14.81
CA VAL A 51 8.44 -6.09 14.46
C VAL A 51 8.51 -6.49 12.98
N ALA A 52 7.47 -7.11 12.44
CA ALA A 52 7.40 -7.50 11.04
C ALA A 52 7.43 -6.29 10.09
N ILE A 53 6.70 -5.22 10.41
CA ILE A 53 6.66 -3.96 9.66
C ILE A 53 8.02 -3.27 9.68
N ALA A 54 8.68 -3.20 10.84
CA ALA A 54 10.02 -2.65 10.96
C ALA A 54 11.03 -3.42 10.07
N ALA A 55 10.95 -4.75 10.08
CA ALA A 55 11.80 -5.59 9.25
C ALA A 55 11.52 -5.43 7.74
N GLN A 56 10.26 -5.26 7.33
CA GLN A 56 9.92 -4.91 5.94
C GLN A 56 10.60 -3.59 5.53
N GLN A 57 10.47 -2.56 6.35
CA GLN A 57 11.04 -1.25 6.08
C GLN A 57 12.58 -1.29 5.98
N GLU A 58 13.25 -2.05 6.86
CA GLU A 58 14.69 -2.29 6.78
C GLU A 58 15.09 -3.06 5.51
N ALA A 59 14.33 -4.09 5.15
CA ALA A 59 14.60 -4.91 3.96
C ALA A 59 14.58 -4.07 2.69
N VAL A 60 13.52 -3.27 2.51
CA VAL A 60 13.37 -2.46 1.30
C VAL A 60 14.38 -1.33 1.26
N SER A 61 14.71 -0.73 2.41
CA SER A 61 15.71 0.35 2.50
C SER A 61 17.12 -0.15 2.21
N SER A 62 17.50 -1.30 2.78
CA SER A 62 18.82 -1.90 2.56
C SER A 62 18.94 -2.65 1.23
N GLY A 63 17.81 -3.05 0.63
CA GLY A 63 17.79 -3.94 -0.53
C GLY A 63 18.32 -5.34 -0.24
N SER A 64 18.38 -5.74 1.03
CA SER A 64 18.90 -7.02 1.46
C SER A 64 17.83 -7.82 2.20
N VAL A 65 17.97 -9.15 2.18
CA VAL A 65 17.07 -10.03 2.92
C VAL A 65 17.12 -9.69 4.41
N LYS A 66 15.95 -9.54 5.03
CA LYS A 66 15.83 -9.32 6.47
C LYS A 66 14.93 -10.33 7.13
N SER A 67 15.47 -10.98 8.15
CA SER A 67 14.72 -11.87 9.03
C SER A 67 14.25 -11.13 10.27
N TRP A 68 13.15 -11.58 10.84
CA TRP A 68 12.62 -11.09 12.11
C TRP A 68 11.98 -12.22 12.90
N LYS A 69 11.88 -12.01 14.20
CA LYS A 69 11.25 -12.95 15.13
C LYS A 69 10.41 -12.18 16.13
N GLY A 70 9.14 -12.53 16.19
CA GLY A 70 8.18 -12.03 17.16
C GLY A 70 8.39 -12.62 18.55
N GLY A 71 7.78 -11.98 19.55
CA GLY A 71 7.81 -12.44 20.94
C GLY A 71 6.86 -13.61 21.19
N HIS A 72 5.83 -13.76 20.36
CA HIS A 72 4.74 -14.74 20.54
C HIS A 72 4.84 -15.96 19.62
N GLY A 73 6.01 -16.17 19.01
CA GLY A 73 6.32 -17.36 18.23
C GLY A 73 6.12 -17.21 16.73
N ALA A 74 5.59 -16.08 16.25
CA ALA A 74 5.65 -15.76 14.82
C ALA A 74 7.08 -15.37 14.43
N TYR A 75 7.48 -15.72 13.21
CA TYR A 75 8.76 -15.30 12.66
C TYR A 75 8.69 -15.28 11.15
N GLY A 76 9.65 -14.63 10.51
CA GLY A 76 9.62 -14.54 9.07
C GLY A 76 10.87 -13.90 8.49
N PHE A 77 10.82 -13.72 7.18
CA PHE A 77 11.83 -13.00 6.44
C PHE A 77 11.22 -12.29 5.24
N ILE A 78 11.89 -11.22 4.84
CA ILE A 78 11.53 -10.37 3.73
C ILE A 78 12.66 -10.46 2.70
N THR A 79 12.31 -10.78 1.47
CA THR A 79 13.21 -10.81 0.33
C THR A 79 12.84 -9.65 -0.61
N PRO A 80 13.62 -8.56 -0.61
CA PRO A 80 13.44 -7.49 -1.59
C PRO A 80 13.92 -7.96 -2.97
N GLY A 81 13.19 -7.55 -4.00
CA GLY A 81 13.57 -7.68 -5.40
C GLY A 81 14.45 -6.51 -5.86
N PRO A 82 14.91 -6.56 -7.13
CA PRO A 82 15.64 -5.45 -7.71
C PRO A 82 14.77 -4.20 -7.82
N GLU A 83 15.41 -3.03 -7.84
CA GLU A 83 14.73 -1.79 -8.21
C GLU A 83 14.34 -1.84 -9.69
N THR A 84 13.07 -1.59 -9.99
CA THR A 84 12.58 -1.44 -11.36
C THR A 84 13.01 -0.09 -11.93
N ALA A 85 13.63 -0.14 -13.11
CA ALA A 85 14.10 1.04 -13.82
C ALA A 85 12.90 1.94 -14.21
N GLY A 86 12.98 3.22 -13.85
CA GLY A 86 12.02 4.26 -14.24
C GLY A 86 11.14 4.80 -13.10
N ALA A 87 10.60 3.92 -12.24
CA ALA A 87 9.70 4.33 -11.16
C ALA A 87 10.36 4.42 -9.77
N GLY A 88 11.58 3.88 -9.62
CA GLY A 88 12.26 3.84 -8.32
C GLY A 88 11.52 2.96 -7.30
N CYS A 89 10.78 1.96 -7.78
CA CYS A 89 10.08 1.00 -6.94
C CYS A 89 10.82 -0.34 -6.91
N ARG A 90 10.54 -1.17 -5.91
CA ARG A 90 10.98 -2.55 -5.82
C ARG A 90 9.86 -3.37 -5.22
N ASP A 91 9.64 -4.53 -5.82
CA ASP A 91 8.76 -5.52 -5.22
C ASP A 91 9.51 -6.24 -4.10
N TYR A 92 8.79 -6.75 -3.11
CA TYR A 92 9.35 -7.59 -2.06
C TYR A 92 8.40 -8.73 -1.76
N THR A 93 8.94 -9.84 -1.28
CA THR A 93 8.16 -10.98 -0.79
C THR A 93 8.40 -11.15 0.70
N HIS A 94 7.34 -11.32 1.47
CA HIS A 94 7.40 -11.52 2.92
C HIS A 94 6.79 -12.88 3.26
N LYS A 95 7.64 -13.77 3.78
CA LYS A 95 7.24 -15.07 4.29
C LYS A 95 7.16 -15.02 5.81
N ILE A 96 6.01 -15.39 6.36
CA ILE A 96 5.71 -15.39 7.80
C ILE A 96 5.30 -16.81 8.20
N PHE A 97 5.75 -17.26 9.34
CA PHE A 97 5.36 -18.54 9.93
C PHE A 97 4.58 -18.25 11.21
N ILE A 98 3.34 -18.73 11.26
CA ILE A 98 2.44 -18.57 12.41
C ILE A 98 2.01 -19.97 12.84
N ASN A 99 2.30 -20.36 14.07
CA ASN A 99 2.06 -21.74 14.54
C ASN A 99 2.67 -22.82 13.62
N GLY A 100 3.82 -22.53 13.01
CA GLY A 100 4.49 -23.42 12.04
C GLY A 100 3.86 -23.44 10.64
N ARG A 101 2.76 -22.72 10.39
CA ARG A 101 2.13 -22.63 9.07
C ARG A 101 2.72 -21.44 8.28
N PRO A 102 3.22 -21.65 7.06
CA PRO A 102 3.74 -20.56 6.25
C PRO A 102 2.59 -19.75 5.62
N GLN A 103 2.69 -18.43 5.72
CA GLN A 103 1.92 -17.43 5.01
C GLN A 103 2.91 -16.60 4.17
N GLU A 104 2.55 -16.28 2.93
CA GLU A 104 3.39 -15.46 2.07
C GLU A 104 2.54 -14.36 1.46
N GLY A 105 3.08 -13.15 1.43
CA GLY A 105 2.53 -12.07 0.62
C GLY A 105 3.62 -11.32 -0.13
N LYS A 106 3.19 -10.63 -1.18
CA LYS A 106 4.02 -9.78 -2.00
C LYS A 106 3.55 -8.34 -1.82
N GLY A 107 4.50 -7.43 -1.71
CA GLY A 107 4.21 -6.02 -1.64
C GLY A 107 5.20 -5.24 -2.50
N GLN A 108 5.00 -3.94 -2.53
CA GLN A 108 5.86 -3.01 -3.25
C GLN A 108 6.33 -1.90 -2.32
N ALA A 109 7.56 -1.46 -2.53
CA ALA A 109 8.09 -0.27 -1.90
C ALA A 109 8.68 0.66 -2.95
N CYS A 110 8.41 1.96 -2.83
CA CYS A 110 8.90 2.98 -3.74
C CYS A 110 9.79 3.98 -3.02
N LYS A 111 10.77 4.54 -3.75
CA LYS A 111 11.58 5.65 -3.27
C LYS A 111 10.69 6.84 -2.91
N SER A 112 10.94 7.44 -1.77
CA SER A 112 10.24 8.63 -1.28
C SER A 112 11.28 9.56 -0.66
N GLY A 113 11.66 10.61 -1.40
CA GLY A 113 12.79 11.47 -1.05
C GLY A 113 14.09 10.69 -1.01
N ASP A 114 14.82 10.80 0.10
CA ASP A 114 16.10 10.09 0.33
C ASP A 114 15.93 8.63 0.78
N GLY A 115 14.69 8.19 1.03
CA GLY A 115 14.39 6.88 1.60
C GLY A 115 13.52 5.99 0.71
N TRP A 116 13.11 4.85 1.27
CA TRP A 116 12.14 3.93 0.68
C TRP A 116 10.87 3.93 1.53
N ARG A 117 9.72 3.66 0.93
CA ARG A 117 8.48 3.40 1.67
C ARG A 117 7.70 2.26 1.07
N VAL A 118 7.15 1.42 1.93
CA VAL A 118 6.18 0.39 1.55
C VAL A 118 4.88 1.08 1.12
N THR A 119 4.41 0.75 -0.09
CA THR A 119 3.19 1.28 -0.70
C THR A 119 2.07 0.24 -0.82
N SER A 120 2.41 -1.06 -0.79
CA SER A 120 1.46 -2.18 -0.81
C SER A 120 1.94 -3.42 -0.07
#